data_AF-A0A183Q2R4-F1
#
_entry.id   AF-A0A183Q2R4-F1
#
_cell.length_a   1.000
_cell.length_b   1.000
_cell.length_c   1.000
_cell.angle_alpha   90.00
_cell.angle_beta   90.00
_cell.angle_gamma   90.00
#
_symmetry.space_group_name_H-M   'P 1'
#
loop_
_entity.id
_entity.type
_entity.pdbx_description
1 polymer ?
#
loop_
_entity_poly.entity_id
_entity_poly.type
_entity_poly.pdbx_seq_one_letter_code
_entity_poly.pdbx_strand_id
1 'polypeptide(L)'
;MNGQLNQKYYVELSLFEYSLEELFELIDLDDFIRLFTCTLLEYRIILFSKVYYRLMLIAECVTCLLLPFYWLHVYAPILPVSLTHFVDAPVPFIMGINIPDPCYNNDNHHNEKYPFIKQYVSDNHTQEYFYSPSVELASETNVCYVYIDEGRVIVPDEIPEFPNSQDTKQSLLEILKLAKNLSR
;
A
#
# COMPACT_ATOMS: atom_id res chain seq x y z
N MET A 1 -29.00 -35.06 -28.87
CA MET A 1 -28.37 -35.78 -27.74
C MET A 1 -26.90 -35.42 -27.75
N ASN A 2 -26.54 -34.39 -26.99
CA ASN A 2 -25.87 -34.49 -25.67
C ASN A 2 -24.36 -34.52 -25.89
N GLY A 3 -23.71 -33.37 -25.77
CA GLY A 3 -22.96 -33.00 -24.56
C GLY A 3 -21.48 -33.07 -24.95
N GLN A 4 -20.69 -32.01 -24.84
CA GLN A 4 -19.98 -31.55 -23.65
C GLN A 4 -19.26 -30.25 -24.05
N LEU A 5 -18.93 -29.25 -23.24
CA LEU A 5 -19.25 -28.81 -21.88
C LEU A 5 -18.74 -27.35 -21.90
N ASN A 6 -19.56 -26.38 -21.47
CA ASN A 6 -19.11 -25.01 -21.25
C ASN A 6 -17.91 -25.02 -20.29
N GLN A 7 -16.70 -24.80 -20.80
CA GLN A 7 -15.54 -24.59 -19.96
C GLN A 7 -15.63 -23.17 -19.41
N LYS A 8 -16.39 -23.03 -18.32
CA LYS A 8 -16.33 -21.84 -17.47
C LYS A 8 -14.89 -21.74 -16.99
N TYR A 9 -14.15 -20.76 -17.51
CA TYR A 9 -12.85 -20.37 -16.98
C TYR A 9 -13.11 -19.78 -15.60
N TYR A 10 -13.12 -20.63 -14.59
CA TYR A 10 -13.02 -20.17 -13.21
C TYR A 10 -11.56 -19.79 -13.02
N VAL A 11 -11.31 -18.52 -12.73
CA VAL A 11 -10.06 -18.12 -12.11
C VAL A 11 -10.15 -18.65 -10.70
N GLU A 12 -9.53 -19.80 -10.44
CA GLU A 12 -9.30 -20.21 -9.06
C GLU A 12 -8.44 -19.12 -8.43
N LEU A 13 -8.85 -18.63 -7.25
CA LEU A 13 -7.97 -17.78 -6.46
C LEU A 13 -6.70 -18.59 -6.24
N SER A 14 -5.59 -18.16 -6.84
CA SER A 14 -4.26 -18.68 -6.51
C SER A 14 -4.14 -18.74 -4.99
N LEU A 15 -3.47 -19.76 -4.45
CA LEU A 15 -3.17 -19.87 -3.02
C LEU A 15 -2.58 -18.54 -2.52
N PHE A 16 -3.43 -17.70 -1.94
CA PHE A 16 -3.08 -16.38 -1.48
C PHE A 16 -2.59 -16.54 -0.05
N GLU A 17 -1.28 -16.40 0.14
CA GLU A 17 -0.61 -16.74 1.40
C GLU A 17 -0.78 -15.67 2.49
N TYR A 18 -1.37 -14.52 2.14
CA TYR A 18 -1.55 -13.39 3.04
C TYR A 18 -2.99 -13.25 3.50
N SER A 19 -3.19 -12.72 4.71
CA SER A 19 -4.53 -12.51 5.25
C SER A 19 -5.12 -11.20 4.76
N LEU A 20 -6.19 -11.25 3.97
CA LEU A 20 -6.97 -10.05 3.64
C LEU A 20 -7.58 -9.42 4.90
N GLU A 21 -7.81 -10.17 5.97
CA GLU A 21 -8.28 -9.59 7.24
C GLU A 21 -7.23 -8.64 7.84
N GLU A 22 -5.95 -9.05 7.83
CA GLU A 22 -4.85 -8.23 8.36
C GLU A 22 -4.66 -6.93 7.59
N LEU A 23 -4.90 -6.92 6.27
CA LEU A 23 -4.94 -5.69 5.46
C LEU A 23 -5.91 -4.66 6.07
N PHE A 24 -7.13 -5.10 6.41
CA PHE A 24 -8.18 -4.22 6.95
C PHE A 24 -8.03 -3.94 8.45
N GLU A 25 -7.09 -4.60 9.12
CA GLU A 25 -6.64 -4.22 10.47
C GLU A 25 -5.55 -3.15 10.43
N LEU A 26 -4.76 -3.09 9.36
CA LEU A 26 -3.70 -2.11 9.17
C LEU A 26 -4.18 -0.82 8.50
N ILE A 27 -5.09 -0.90 7.54
CA ILE A 27 -5.61 0.24 6.79
C ILE A 27 -7.13 0.24 6.89
N ASP A 28 -7.71 1.39 7.22
CA ASP A 28 -9.17 1.51 7.27
C ASP A 28 -9.80 1.40 5.87
N LEU A 29 -11.12 1.25 5.82
CA LEU A 29 -11.80 1.05 4.55
C LEU A 29 -11.82 2.30 3.65
N ASP A 30 -11.76 3.52 4.19
CA ASP A 30 -11.70 4.72 3.36
C ASP A 30 -10.35 4.81 2.65
N ASP A 31 -9.28 4.62 3.41
CA ASP A 31 -7.92 4.63 2.91
C ASP A 31 -7.64 3.43 2.01
N PHE A 32 -8.20 2.27 2.30
CA PHE A 32 -8.16 1.13 1.38
C PHE A 32 -8.82 1.46 0.05
N ILE A 33 -10.02 2.06 0.05
CA ILE A 33 -10.70 2.43 -1.21
C ILE A 33 -9.87 3.44 -2.00
N ARG A 34 -9.25 4.42 -1.33
CA ARG A 34 -8.34 5.38 -1.97
C ARG A 34 -7.11 4.69 -2.58
N LEU A 35 -6.46 3.81 -1.83
CA LEU A 35 -5.33 3.01 -2.29
C LEU A 35 -5.70 2.13 -3.49
N PHE A 36 -6.83 1.44 -3.40
CA PHE A 36 -7.30 0.56 -4.47
C PHE A 36 -7.70 1.35 -5.72
N THR A 37 -8.27 2.56 -5.55
CA THR A 37 -8.52 3.50 -6.65
C THR A 37 -7.20 3.87 -7.35
N CYS A 38 -6.16 4.27 -6.60
CA CYS A 38 -4.84 4.54 -7.17
C CYS A 38 -4.22 3.31 -7.85
N THR A 39 -4.47 2.11 -7.33
CA THR A 39 -4.00 0.85 -7.94
C THR A 39 -4.68 0.63 -9.29
N LEU A 40 -6.01 0.80 -9.37
CA LEU A 40 -6.75 0.66 -10.64
C LEU A 40 -6.38 1.74 -11.67
N LEU A 41 -5.96 2.93 -11.21
CA LEU A 41 -5.49 4.02 -12.06
C LEU A 41 -4.02 3.90 -12.45
N GLU A 42 -3.34 2.83 -12.04
CA GLU A 42 -1.92 2.59 -12.30
C GLU A 42 -1.04 3.76 -11.80
N TYR A 43 -1.29 4.23 -10.59
CA TYR A 43 -0.47 5.26 -9.96
C TYR A 43 0.85 4.69 -9.44
N ARG A 44 1.79 5.58 -9.13
CA ARG A 44 3.03 5.26 -8.41
C ARG A 44 2.72 5.07 -6.94
N ILE A 45 2.72 3.84 -6.45
CA ILE A 45 2.39 3.51 -5.06
C ILE A 45 3.68 3.27 -4.28
N ILE A 46 3.89 4.07 -3.23
CA ILE A 46 5.01 3.94 -2.30
C ILE A 46 4.48 3.50 -0.94
N LEU A 47 4.88 2.31 -0.52
CA LEU A 47 4.54 1.72 0.77
C LEU A 47 5.64 1.99 1.79
N PHE A 48 5.26 2.33 3.02
CA PHE A 48 6.17 2.56 4.12
C PHE A 48 5.75 1.74 5.34
N SER A 49 6.74 1.09 5.96
CA SER A 49 6.54 0.30 7.18
C SER A 49 7.87 -0.01 7.84
N LYS A 50 7.87 -0.10 9.18
CA LYS A 50 8.97 -0.64 9.99
C LYS A 50 9.13 -2.15 9.84
N VAL A 51 8.09 -2.84 9.35
CA VAL A 51 8.00 -4.30 9.25
C VAL A 51 7.89 -4.73 7.78
N TYR A 52 8.88 -5.49 7.29
CA TYR A 52 8.89 -6.00 5.91
C TYR A 52 7.67 -6.84 5.55
N TYR A 53 7.18 -7.66 6.49
CA TYR A 53 5.97 -8.45 6.28
C TYR A 53 4.77 -7.59 5.89
N ARG A 54 4.58 -6.43 6.53
CA ARG A 54 3.47 -5.52 6.21
C ARG A 54 3.58 -4.93 4.80
N LEU A 55 4.80 -4.64 4.33
CA LEU A 55 5.02 -4.18 2.96
C LEU A 55 4.55 -5.23 1.95
N MET A 56 4.97 -6.49 2.14
CA MET A 56 4.53 -7.61 1.31
C MET A 56 3.03 -7.84 1.41
N LEU A 57 2.48 -7.91 2.63
CA LEU A 57 1.06 -8.11 2.90
C LEU A 57 0.19 -7.12 2.12
N ILE A 58 0.45 -5.81 2.25
CA ILE A 58 -0.35 -4.79 1.57
C ILE A 58 -0.20 -4.91 0.04
N ALA A 59 1.03 -5.05 -0.46
CA ALA A 59 1.30 -5.15 -1.90
C ALA A 59 0.64 -6.37 -2.56
N GLU A 60 0.75 -7.53 -1.92
CA GLU A 60 0.17 -8.79 -2.40
C GLU A 60 -1.36 -8.75 -2.29
N CYS A 61 -1.92 -8.18 -1.21
CA CYS A 61 -3.37 -8.03 -1.09
C CYS A 61 -3.96 -7.14 -2.19
N VAL A 62 -3.41 -5.95 -2.44
CA VAL A 62 -3.98 -5.06 -3.47
C VAL A 62 -3.85 -5.64 -4.86
N THR A 63 -2.74 -6.33 -5.17
CA THR A 63 -2.55 -6.99 -6.47
C THR A 63 -3.42 -8.24 -6.63
N CYS A 64 -3.67 -8.99 -5.56
CA CYS A 64 -4.62 -10.11 -5.57
C CYS A 64 -6.06 -9.62 -5.82
N LEU A 65 -6.45 -8.49 -5.24
CA LEU A 65 -7.77 -7.90 -5.43
C LEU A 65 -8.00 -7.32 -6.83
N LEU A 66 -6.96 -7.20 -7.68
CA LEU A 66 -7.11 -6.80 -9.08
C LEU A 66 -7.78 -7.86 -9.95
N LEU A 67 -7.89 -9.11 -9.50
CA LEU A 67 -8.44 -10.20 -10.31
C LEU A 67 -9.78 -9.80 -10.95
N PRO A 68 -9.96 -10.09 -12.26
CA PRO A 68 -9.13 -10.92 -13.14
C PRO A 68 -7.95 -10.18 -13.81
N PHE A 69 -7.71 -8.90 -13.46
CA PHE A 69 -6.57 -8.13 -13.94
C PHE A 69 -5.30 -8.45 -13.15
N TYR A 70 -4.17 -8.05 -13.72
CA TYR A 70 -2.86 -8.20 -13.11
C TYR A 70 -2.15 -6.85 -13.11
N TRP A 71 -1.33 -6.60 -12.10
CA TRP A 71 -0.39 -5.49 -12.13
C TRP A 71 0.70 -5.79 -13.17
N LEU A 72 0.83 -4.93 -14.19
CA LEU A 72 1.77 -5.14 -15.30
C LEU A 72 3.03 -4.29 -15.20
N HIS A 73 3.13 -3.45 -14.17
CA HIS A 73 4.20 -2.47 -14.01
C HIS A 73 5.24 -2.92 -13.00
N VAL A 74 6.19 -2.03 -12.67
CA VAL A 74 7.28 -2.36 -11.75
C VAL A 74 6.70 -2.74 -10.38
N TYR A 75 7.16 -3.87 -9.85
CA TYR A 75 6.74 -4.42 -8.58
C TYR A 75 7.97 -4.73 -7.73
N ALA A 76 8.19 -3.96 -6.67
CA ALA A 76 9.27 -4.15 -5.71
C ALA A 76 8.79 -3.82 -4.29
N PRO A 77 7.92 -4.65 -3.67
CA PRO A 77 7.36 -4.42 -2.32
C PRO A 77 8.42 -4.27 -1.24
N ILE A 78 9.62 -4.81 -1.48
CA ILE A 78 10.78 -4.56 -0.65
C ILE A 78 11.86 -3.97 -1.55
N LEU A 79 12.00 -2.64 -1.50
CA LEU A 79 13.02 -1.88 -2.20
C LEU A 79 14.20 -1.65 -1.24
N PRO A 80 15.40 -2.18 -1.53
CA PRO A 80 16.60 -1.89 -0.76
C PRO A 80 16.91 -0.38 -0.75
N VAL A 81 17.47 0.11 0.35
CA VAL A 81 17.78 1.54 0.54
C VAL A 81 18.68 2.10 -0.57
N SER A 82 19.64 1.31 -1.06
CA SER A 82 20.53 1.71 -2.15
C SER A 82 19.82 1.97 -3.48
N LEU A 83 18.57 1.49 -3.62
CA LEU A 83 17.76 1.55 -4.82
C LEU A 83 16.60 2.54 -4.70
N THR A 84 16.53 3.36 -3.63
CA THR A 84 15.42 4.31 -3.43
C THR A 84 15.34 5.38 -4.51
N HIS A 85 16.42 5.67 -5.24
CA HIS A 85 16.39 6.57 -6.40
C HIS A 85 15.45 6.10 -7.53
N PHE A 86 14.99 4.83 -7.52
CA PHE A 86 13.99 4.35 -8.49
C PHE A 86 12.58 4.88 -8.23
N VAL A 87 12.30 5.47 -7.07
CA VAL A 87 10.98 6.08 -6.80
C VAL A 87 10.72 7.31 -7.69
N ASP A 88 11.77 7.91 -8.24
CA ASP A 88 11.70 9.04 -9.17
C ASP A 88 11.33 8.59 -10.61
N ALA A 89 11.15 7.29 -10.84
CA ALA A 89 10.79 6.78 -12.17
C ALA A 89 9.43 7.34 -12.61
N PRO A 90 9.29 7.77 -13.89
CA PRO A 90 8.06 8.38 -14.40
C PRO A 90 7.00 7.34 -14.82
N VAL A 91 7.17 6.08 -14.42
CA VAL A 91 6.30 4.95 -14.78
C VAL A 91 5.54 4.48 -13.55
N PRO A 92 4.35 3.85 -13.70
CA PRO A 92 3.66 3.24 -12.58
C PRO A 92 4.52 2.20 -11.88
N PHE A 93 4.36 2.08 -10.56
CA PHE A 93 5.04 1.06 -9.78
C PHE A 93 4.32 0.81 -8.45
N ILE A 94 4.60 -0.34 -7.83
CA ILE A 94 4.38 -0.57 -6.41
C ILE A 94 5.74 -0.84 -5.79
N MET A 95 6.20 0.04 -4.91
CA MET A 95 7.48 -0.10 -4.22
C MET A 95 7.29 0.07 -2.71
N GLY A 96 8.01 -0.71 -1.91
CA GLY A 96 7.93 -0.60 -0.46
C GLY A 96 9.29 -0.33 0.18
N ILE A 97 9.32 0.64 1.10
CA ILE A 97 10.53 1.09 1.77
C ILE A 97 10.40 0.78 3.26
N ASN A 98 11.40 0.08 3.80
CA ASN A 98 11.50 -0.13 5.23
C ASN A 98 12.03 1.12 5.91
N ILE A 99 11.21 1.72 6.78
CA ILE A 99 11.61 2.87 7.59
C ILE A 99 12.07 2.33 8.95
N PRO A 100 13.36 2.41 9.30
CA PRO A 100 13.81 1.99 10.62
C PRO A 100 13.22 2.90 11.70
N ASP A 101 13.04 2.36 12.91
CA ASP A 101 12.65 3.19 14.05
C ASP A 101 13.80 4.17 14.37
N PRO A 102 13.54 5.48 14.35
CA PRO A 102 14.58 6.48 14.61
C PRO A 102 15.18 6.36 16.02
N CYS A 103 14.45 5.79 16.97
CA CYS A 103 14.93 5.53 18.33
C CYS A 103 15.84 4.29 18.43
N TYR A 104 15.96 3.48 17.37
CA TYR A 104 16.69 2.20 17.42
C TYR A 104 18.21 2.35 17.25
N ASN A 105 18.71 3.50 16.76
CA ASN A 105 20.14 3.73 16.60
C ASN A 105 20.57 5.03 17.28
N ASN A 106 21.30 4.91 18.40
CA ASN A 106 22.04 6.00 19.04
C ASN A 106 23.26 6.48 18.22
N ASP A 107 23.40 6.01 16.98
CA ASP A 107 24.54 6.32 16.12
C ASP A 107 24.23 7.55 15.29
N ASN A 108 25.05 8.59 15.44
CA ASN A 108 24.97 9.88 14.74
C ASN A 108 25.07 9.80 13.18
N HIS A 109 25.06 8.60 12.59
CA HIS A 109 25.14 8.34 11.14
C HIS A 109 23.77 8.12 10.46
N HIS A 110 22.65 8.27 11.18
CA HIS A 110 21.30 8.08 10.61
C HIS A 110 21.07 8.91 9.34
N ASN A 111 21.58 10.15 9.32
CA ASN A 111 21.45 11.08 8.20
C ASN A 111 22.24 10.66 6.94
N GLU A 112 23.31 9.87 7.07
CA GLU A 112 24.07 9.38 5.91
C GLU A 112 23.44 8.14 5.28
N LYS A 113 22.88 7.26 6.11
CA LYS A 113 22.28 5.99 5.64
C LYS A 113 20.89 6.18 5.04
N TYR A 114 20.14 7.18 5.51
CA TYR A 114 18.77 7.48 5.06
C TYR A 114 18.59 8.99 4.81
N PRO A 115 19.21 9.56 3.76
CA PRO A 115 19.23 11.01 3.53
C PRO A 115 17.85 11.62 3.26
N PHE A 116 16.84 10.79 2.97
CA PHE A 116 15.45 11.17 2.73
C PHE A 116 14.59 11.21 4.01
N ILE A 117 15.07 10.72 5.16
CA ILE A 117 14.36 10.85 6.44
C ILE A 117 14.80 12.17 7.06
N LYS A 118 13.90 13.16 7.11
CA LYS A 118 14.15 14.41 7.83
C LYS A 118 13.59 14.30 9.25
N GLN A 119 14.45 14.59 10.22
CA GLN A 119 14.04 14.76 11.62
C GLN A 119 13.38 16.14 11.76
N TYR A 120 12.15 16.18 12.28
CA TYR A 120 11.52 17.43 12.71
C TYR A 120 11.25 17.39 14.22
N VAL A 121 11.50 18.50 14.90
CA VAL A 121 11.15 18.67 16.31
C VAL A 121 9.81 19.40 16.34
N SER A 122 8.74 18.70 16.68
CA SER A 122 7.45 19.35 16.92
C SER A 122 7.54 20.22 18.18
N ASP A 123 6.79 21.34 18.20
CA ASP A 123 6.73 22.30 19.33
C ASP A 123 6.28 21.65 20.67
N ASN A 124 5.87 20.38 20.64
CA ASN A 124 5.39 19.61 21.77
C ASN A 124 6.41 18.60 22.34
N HIS A 125 7.70 18.69 21.98
CA HIS A 125 8.79 17.78 22.42
C HIS A 125 8.67 16.32 21.94
N THR A 126 7.73 15.99 21.07
CA THR A 126 7.70 14.72 20.33
C THR A 126 8.60 14.84 19.10
N GLN A 127 9.64 14.01 19.04
CA GLN A 127 10.49 13.85 17.85
C GLN A 127 9.67 13.11 16.78
N GLU A 128 9.31 13.79 15.70
CA GLU A 128 8.62 13.19 14.55
C GLU A 128 9.59 13.13 13.37
N TYR A 129 9.73 11.93 12.80
CA TYR A 129 10.60 11.70 11.66
C TYR A 129 9.70 11.52 10.45
N PHE A 130 9.78 12.46 9.51
CA PHE A 130 9.04 12.37 8.26
C PHE A 130 9.98 11.96 7.14
N TYR A 131 9.51 11.05 6.28
CA TYR A 131 10.11 10.86 4.98
C TYR A 131 9.89 12.16 4.21
N SER A 132 10.95 12.94 4.01
CA SER A 132 10.94 14.04 3.06
C SER A 132 11.60 13.47 1.82
N PRO A 133 10.82 13.11 0.78
CA PRO A 133 11.39 13.18 -0.55
C PRO A 133 12.06 14.55 -0.64
N SER A 134 13.26 14.60 -1.18
CA SER A 134 13.88 15.86 -1.54
C SER A 134 12.96 16.54 -2.56
N VAL A 135 12.05 17.38 -2.05
CA VAL A 135 11.11 18.34 -2.67
C VAL A 135 9.70 18.20 -2.06
N GLU A 136 9.19 19.33 -1.59
CA GLU A 136 7.83 19.57 -1.13
C GLU A 136 6.78 19.33 -2.25
N LEU A 137 5.72 18.63 -1.85
CA LEU A 137 4.29 18.93 -2.07
C LEU A 137 3.71 18.97 -3.50
N ALA A 138 2.60 18.22 -3.64
CA ALA A 138 1.44 18.51 -4.48
C ALA A 138 1.58 18.53 -6.02
N SER A 139 2.78 18.47 -6.59
CA SER A 139 2.95 18.50 -8.06
C SER A 139 3.41 17.20 -8.70
N GLU A 140 3.72 16.17 -7.91
CA GLU A 140 3.99 14.85 -8.46
C GLU A 140 2.67 14.18 -8.84
N THR A 141 2.27 14.41 -10.09
CA THR A 141 1.08 13.79 -10.66
C THR A 141 1.17 12.27 -10.46
N ASN A 142 0.11 11.69 -9.90
CA ASN A 142 -0.10 10.24 -9.78
C ASN A 142 0.79 9.48 -8.77
N VAL A 143 1.20 10.08 -7.64
CA VAL A 143 1.84 9.33 -6.53
C VAL A 143 0.87 9.10 -5.37
N CYS A 144 0.80 7.85 -4.90
CA CYS A 144 0.06 7.44 -3.72
C CYS A 144 1.04 6.98 -2.64
N TYR A 145 1.03 7.63 -1.48
CA TYR A 145 1.87 7.29 -0.34
C TYR A 145 1.06 6.52 0.70
N VAL A 146 1.56 5.36 1.14
CA VAL A 146 0.89 4.49 2.10
C VAL A 146 1.78 4.31 3.32
N TYR A 147 1.38 4.93 4.42
CA TYR A 147 2.02 4.82 5.72
C TYR A 147 1.32 3.72 6.51
N ILE A 148 1.81 2.48 6.38
CA ILE A 148 1.08 1.28 6.82
C ILE A 148 0.99 1.22 8.35
N ASP A 149 2.04 1.60 9.07
CA ASP A 149 2.07 1.54 10.52
C ASP A 149 1.11 2.56 11.16
N GLU A 150 0.84 3.66 10.46
CA GLU A 150 -0.09 4.71 10.84
C GLU A 150 -1.49 4.53 10.23
N GLY A 151 -1.68 3.51 9.38
CA GLY A 151 -2.93 3.24 8.67
C GLY A 151 -3.40 4.40 7.80
N ARG A 152 -2.47 5.15 7.20
CA ARG A 152 -2.75 6.42 6.51
C ARG A 152 -2.36 6.37 5.04
N VAL A 153 -3.28 6.73 4.16
CA VAL A 153 -3.07 6.82 2.71
C VAL A 153 -3.20 8.27 2.24
N ILE A 154 -2.17 8.76 1.53
CA ILE A 154 -2.14 10.09 0.92
C ILE A 154 -2.14 9.91 -0.59
N VAL A 155 -3.18 10.42 -1.24
CA VAL A 155 -3.39 10.37 -2.69
C VAL A 155 -3.24 11.76 -3.31
N PRO A 156 -3.08 11.88 -4.63
CA PRO A 156 -3.15 13.18 -5.30
C PRO A 156 -4.51 13.86 -5.07
N ASP A 157 -4.53 15.20 -5.09
CA ASP A 157 -5.73 15.99 -4.78
C ASP A 157 -6.91 15.74 -5.76
N GLU A 158 -6.62 15.35 -7.00
CA GLU A 158 -7.60 15.07 -8.04
C GLU A 158 -7.59 13.59 -8.43
N ILE A 159 -8.27 12.75 -7.65
CA ILE A 159 -8.62 11.38 -8.06
C ILE A 159 -10.13 11.24 -8.28
N PRO A 160 -10.56 10.44 -9.28
CA PRO A 160 -11.98 10.14 -9.46
C PRO A 160 -12.53 9.42 -8.22
N GLU A 161 -13.82 9.65 -7.93
CA GLU A 161 -14.50 8.89 -6.90
C GLU A 161 -14.60 7.42 -7.32
N PHE A 162 -14.33 6.51 -6.37
CA PHE A 162 -14.50 5.08 -6.61
C PHE A 162 -15.99 4.77 -6.90
N PRO A 163 -16.31 4.08 -8.01
CA PRO A 163 -17.69 3.78 -8.37
C PRO A 163 -18.40 2.98 -7.26
N ASN A 164 -19.58 3.43 -6.85
CA ASN A 164 -20.38 2.80 -5.79
C ASN A 164 -19.60 2.58 -4.48
N SER A 165 -18.70 3.51 -4.13
CA SER A 165 -17.81 3.44 -2.97
C SER A 165 -18.52 2.97 -1.69
N GLN A 166 -19.69 3.53 -1.39
CA GLN A 166 -20.48 3.19 -0.19
C GLN A 166 -20.95 1.73 -0.18
N ASP A 167 -21.48 1.24 -1.31
CA ASP A 167 -21.99 -0.14 -1.42
C ASP A 167 -20.85 -1.15 -1.34
N THR A 168 -19.71 -0.86 -1.99
CA THR A 168 -18.49 -1.67 -1.89
C THR A 168 -18.00 -1.72 -0.45
N LYS A 169 -17.97 -0.58 0.24
CA LYS A 169 -17.53 -0.48 1.63
C LYS A 169 -18.42 -1.29 2.57
N GLN A 170 -19.74 -1.18 2.38
CA GLN A 170 -20.71 -1.95 3.15
C GLN A 170 -20.56 -3.46 2.91
N SER A 171 -20.35 -3.87 1.65
CA SER A 171 -20.13 -5.27 1.29
C SER A 171 -18.85 -5.82 1.93
N LEU A 172 -17.74 -5.07 1.90
CA LEU A 172 -16.49 -5.45 2.55
C LEU A 172 -16.66 -5.58 4.07
N LEU A 173 -17.37 -4.64 4.71
CA LEU A 173 -17.67 -4.72 6.14
C LEU A 173 -18.44 -5.99 6.52
N GLU A 174 -19.41 -6.38 5.70
CA GLU A 174 -20.19 -7.61 5.92
C GLU A 174 -19.33 -8.86 5.77
N ILE A 175 -18.49 -8.92 4.74
CA ILE A 175 -17.53 -10.02 4.55
C ILE A 175 -16.57 -10.14 5.74
N LEU A 176 -16.03 -9.02 6.22
CA LEU A 176 -15.12 -9.01 7.37
C LEU A 176 -15.81 -9.45 8.66
N LYS A 177 -17.07 -9.05 8.87
CA LYS A 177 -17.88 -9.53 10.00
C LYS A 177 -18.10 -11.05 9.93
N LEU A 178 -18.39 -11.58 8.73
CA LEU A 178 -18.58 -13.01 8.53
C LEU A 178 -17.27 -13.78 8.78
N ALA A 179 -16.14 -13.31 8.26
CA ALA A 179 -14.84 -13.94 8.46
C ALA A 179 -14.49 -14.06 9.96
N LYS A 180 -14.71 -12.98 10.73
CA LYS A 180 -14.49 -12.95 12.19
C LYS A 180 -15.38 -13.93 12.98
N ASN A 181 -16.53 -14.30 12.44
CA ASN A 181 -17.42 -15.28 13.07
C ASN A 181 -17.00 -16.72 12.74
N LEU A 182 -16.32 -16.95 11.62
CA LEU A 182 -15.85 -18.27 11.18
C LEU A 182 -14.51 -18.66 11.79
N SER A 183 -13.71 -17.68 12.25
CA SER A 183 -12.42 -17.91 12.90
C SER A 183 -12.51 -18.18 14.42
N ARG A 184 -13.73 -18.24 14.97
CA ARG A 184 -14.04 -18.61 16.37
C ARG A 184 -14.57 -20.02 16.49
#